data_AF-A0A840SQW2-F1
#
_entry.id   AF-A0A840SQW2-F1
#
_cell.length_a   1.000
_cell.length_b   1.000
_cell.length_c   1.000
_cell.angle_alpha   90.00
_cell.angle_beta   90.00
_cell.angle_gamma   90.00
#
_symmetry.space_group_name_H-M   'P 1'
#
loop_
_entity.id
_entity.type
_entity.pdbx_description
1 polymer ?
#
loop_
_entity_poly.entity_id
_entity_poly.type
_entity_poly.pdbx_seq_one_letter_code
_entity_poly.pdbx_strand_id
1 'polypeptide(L)'
;MKGDARSHRLGGRGVLMIAVVAFLVMLTPNIILAVTAARTFSGVVVNDSYVASQDFDRLKAAQVALGWSVALEHADDVLQLTITDAAGHAVRPASLAVAMGRPTTTRDDRTITLLETPGGYAGVAVFAPGHWRVEIAASAADGTAFRQSHDIWVDAKTAKP
;
A
#
# COMPACT_ATOMS: atom_id res chain seq x y z
N MET A 1 22.77 49.06 33.34
CA MET A 1 22.41 48.18 32.20
C MET A 1 23.37 47.00 32.20
N LYS A 2 22.97 45.83 32.71
CA LYS A 2 23.77 44.60 32.67
C LYS A 2 22.80 43.45 32.42
N GLY A 3 22.77 42.97 31.18
CA GLY A 3 22.01 41.79 30.80
C GLY A 3 22.84 40.55 31.11
N ASP A 4 22.38 39.74 32.04
CA ASP A 4 23.02 38.47 32.39
C ASP A 4 22.83 37.47 31.25
N ALA A 5 23.91 37.19 30.52
CA ALA A 5 23.96 36.10 29.55
C ALA A 5 23.98 34.77 30.31
N ARG A 6 22.80 34.16 30.49
CA ARG A 6 22.66 32.80 31.02
C ARG A 6 23.31 31.82 30.04
N SER A 7 24.52 31.36 30.36
CA SER A 7 25.17 30.25 29.67
C SER A 7 24.30 29.00 29.82
N HIS A 8 23.62 28.61 28.74
CA HIS A 8 22.84 27.39 28.70
C HIS A 8 23.80 26.20 28.54
N ARG A 9 24.41 25.77 29.65
CA ARG A 9 25.20 24.53 29.64
C ARG A 9 24.25 23.39 29.28
N LEU A 10 24.52 22.70 28.17
CA LEU A 10 23.87 21.45 27.80
C LEU A 10 24.20 20.39 28.86
N GLY A 11 23.40 20.35 29.92
CA GLY A 11 23.50 19.30 30.94
C GLY A 11 23.01 17.96 30.39
N GLY A 12 23.25 16.88 31.13
CA GLY A 12 22.83 15.52 30.73
C GLY A 12 21.34 15.41 30.41
N ARG A 13 20.48 16.22 31.05
CA ARG A 13 19.05 16.34 30.73
C ARG A 13 18.79 16.96 29.35
N GLY A 14 19.59 17.95 28.95
CA GLY A 14 19.50 18.57 27.62
C GLY A 14 19.94 17.62 26.51
N VAL A 15 21.03 16.88 26.74
CA VAL A 15 21.49 15.83 25.82
C VAL A 15 20.47 14.70 25.71
N LEU A 16 19.88 14.27 26.83
CA LEU A 16 18.80 13.28 26.84
C LEU A 16 17.59 13.75 26.04
N MET A 17 17.14 15.00 26.21
CA MET A 17 16.02 15.56 25.45
C MET A 17 16.30 15.58 23.94
N ILE A 18 17.50 15.98 23.53
CA ILE A 18 17.90 15.99 22.12
C ILE A 18 17.92 14.57 21.55
N ALA A 19 18.45 13.59 22.29
CA ALA A 19 18.47 12.19 21.87
C ALA A 19 17.05 11.62 21.71
N VAL A 20 16.15 11.90 22.65
CA VAL A 20 14.75 11.45 22.57
C VAL A 20 14.03 12.10 21.39
N VAL A 21 14.20 13.41 21.15
CA VAL A 21 13.58 14.10 20.01
C VAL A 21 14.10 13.54 18.69
N ALA A 22 15.41 13.35 18.54
CA ALA A 22 15.99 12.77 17.34
C ALA A 22 15.48 11.33 17.09
N PHE A 23 15.40 10.52 18.15
CA PHE A 23 14.86 9.16 18.07
C PHE A 23 13.39 9.14 17.64
N LEU A 24 12.54 10.00 18.22
CA LEU A 24 11.13 10.09 17.85
C LEU A 24 10.94 10.57 16.41
N VAL A 25 11.75 11.51 15.92
CA VAL A 25 11.71 11.96 14.52
C VAL A 25 12.01 10.82 13.56
N MET A 26 12.99 9.96 13.87
CA MET A 26 13.32 8.78 13.05
C MET A 26 12.26 7.66 13.18
N LEU A 27 11.65 7.50 14.36
CA LEU A 27 10.65 6.48 14.63
C LEU A 27 9.27 6.82 14.04
N THR A 28 8.92 8.11 13.96
CA THR A 28 7.57 8.58 13.55
C THR A 28 7.14 8.09 12.17
N PRO A 29 7.96 8.20 11.10
CA PRO A 29 7.58 7.68 9.78
C PRO A 29 7.30 6.17 9.79
N ASN A 30 8.09 5.40 10.56
CA ASN A 30 7.92 3.95 10.68
C ASN A 30 6.63 3.58 11.41
N ILE A 31 6.26 4.32 12.46
CA ILE A 31 4.98 4.12 13.16
C ILE A 31 3.81 4.52 12.26
N ILE A 32 3.90 5.65 11.54
CA ILE A 32 2.87 6.06 10.58
C ILE A 32 2.66 4.97 9.53
N LEU A 33 3.75 4.45 8.96
CA LEU A 33 3.69 3.34 8.02
C LEU A 33 3.09 2.08 8.64
N ALA A 34 3.49 1.70 9.86
CA ALA A 34 2.96 0.53 10.56
C ALA A 34 1.47 0.65 10.90
N VAL A 35 1.01 1.82 11.33
CA VAL A 35 -0.41 2.08 11.61
C VAL A 35 -1.22 2.11 10.32
N THR A 36 -0.67 2.70 9.25
CA THR A 36 -1.31 2.68 7.93
C THR A 36 -1.40 1.24 7.43
N ALA A 37 -0.31 0.48 7.49
CA ALA A 37 -0.28 -0.93 7.12
C ALA A 37 -1.24 -1.77 7.97
N ALA A 38 -1.29 -1.61 9.29
CA ALA A 38 -2.21 -2.35 10.17
C ALA A 38 -3.69 -2.00 9.93
N ARG A 39 -3.99 -0.75 9.55
CA ARG A 39 -5.35 -0.35 9.11
C ARG A 39 -5.71 -0.93 7.74
N THR A 40 -4.71 -1.24 6.92
CA THR A 40 -4.88 -1.75 5.55
C THR A 40 -4.65 -3.27 5.44
N PHE A 41 -4.19 -3.91 6.51
CA PHE A 41 -3.98 -5.35 6.66
C PHE A 41 -4.52 -5.84 8.01
N SER A 42 -5.79 -6.22 8.08
CA SER A 42 -6.33 -7.09 9.14
C SER A 42 -6.33 -8.56 8.70
N GLY A 43 -5.22 -9.02 8.14
CA GLY A 43 -5.04 -10.44 7.76
C GLY A 43 -4.44 -11.24 8.91
N VAL A 44 -5.25 -11.59 9.91
CA VAL A 44 -4.84 -12.60 10.90
C VAL A 44 -4.80 -13.95 10.18
N VAL A 45 -3.62 -14.36 9.71
CA VAL A 45 -3.40 -15.72 9.21
C VAL A 45 -3.26 -16.63 10.44
N VAL A 46 -4.35 -17.30 10.78
CA VAL A 46 -4.35 -18.28 11.88
C VAL A 46 -3.58 -19.51 11.43
N ASN A 47 -2.70 -19.95 12.34
CA ASN A 47 -1.76 -21.03 12.22
C ASN A 47 -2.47 -22.40 12.28
N ASP A 48 -3.16 -22.83 11.21
CA ASP A 48 -3.56 -24.24 11.02
C ASP A 48 -3.97 -24.56 9.57
N SER A 49 -3.15 -25.35 8.85
CA SER A 49 -3.20 -25.49 7.39
C SER A 49 -4.42 -26.22 6.80
N TYR A 50 -5.33 -26.78 7.62
CA TYR A 50 -6.52 -27.50 7.13
C TYR A 50 -7.83 -26.70 7.28
N VAL A 51 -7.94 -25.85 8.31
CA VAL A 51 -9.06 -24.91 8.47
C VAL A 51 -8.94 -23.77 7.45
N ALA A 52 -7.70 -23.40 7.09
CA ALA A 52 -7.40 -22.38 6.09
C ALA A 52 -8.01 -22.65 4.70
N SER A 53 -8.19 -23.91 4.28
CA SER A 53 -8.77 -24.23 2.96
C SER A 53 -10.28 -23.98 2.89
N GLN A 54 -11.03 -24.24 3.97
CA GLN A 54 -12.48 -23.99 4.00
C GLN A 54 -12.80 -22.50 4.06
N ASP A 55 -12.00 -21.76 4.83
CA ASP A 55 -12.07 -20.30 4.82
C ASP A 55 -11.63 -19.73 3.46
N PHE A 56 -10.64 -20.32 2.79
CA PHE A 56 -10.26 -19.91 1.44
C PHE A 56 -11.41 -20.02 0.44
N ASP A 57 -12.12 -21.16 0.37
CA ASP A 57 -13.24 -21.33 -0.55
C ASP A 57 -14.40 -20.39 -0.22
N ARG A 58 -14.69 -20.18 1.08
CA ARG A 58 -15.72 -19.24 1.53
C ARG A 58 -15.38 -17.79 1.16
N LEU A 59 -14.14 -17.38 1.43
CA LEU A 59 -13.64 -16.03 1.12
C LEU A 59 -13.60 -15.80 -0.39
N LYS A 60 -13.19 -16.81 -1.16
CA LYS A 60 -13.21 -16.76 -2.62
C LYS A 60 -14.64 -16.64 -3.16
N ALA A 61 -15.58 -17.41 -2.64
CA ALA A 61 -16.99 -17.31 -3.04
C ALA A 61 -17.57 -15.92 -2.70
N ALA A 62 -17.26 -15.37 -1.52
CA ALA A 62 -17.68 -14.03 -1.13
C ALA A 62 -17.09 -12.95 -2.07
N GLN A 63 -15.80 -13.06 -2.40
CA GLN A 63 -15.15 -12.18 -3.37
C GLN A 63 -15.81 -12.26 -4.75
N VAL A 64 -16.09 -13.47 -5.25
CA VAL A 64 -16.76 -13.66 -6.54
C VAL A 64 -18.19 -13.09 -6.52
N ALA A 65 -18.89 -13.22 -5.38
CA ALA A 65 -20.23 -12.68 -5.19
C ALA A 65 -20.28 -11.14 -5.21
N LEU A 66 -19.17 -10.44 -4.93
CA LEU A 66 -19.08 -8.99 -5.14
C LEU A 66 -19.28 -8.62 -6.62
N GLY A 67 -18.95 -9.51 -7.55
CA GLY A 67 -19.05 -9.26 -8.98
C GLY A 67 -18.12 -8.15 -9.47
N TRP A 68 -17.08 -7.83 -8.71
CA TRP A 68 -16.16 -6.75 -9.06
C TRP A 68 -15.20 -7.18 -10.16
N SER A 69 -14.98 -6.28 -11.11
CA SER A 69 -14.00 -6.40 -12.17
C SER A 69 -12.95 -5.30 -12.03
N VAL A 70 -11.71 -5.64 -12.31
CA VAL A 70 -10.57 -4.73 -12.20
C VAL A 70 -9.93 -4.54 -13.57
N ALA A 71 -9.78 -3.30 -13.97
CA ALA A 71 -8.99 -2.88 -15.12
C ALA A 71 -7.76 -2.10 -14.62
N LEU A 72 -6.58 -2.49 -15.10
CA LEU A 72 -5.32 -1.86 -14.75
C LEU A 72 -4.64 -1.41 -16.03
N GLU A 73 -4.41 -0.12 -16.14
CA GLU A 73 -3.72 0.51 -17.28
C GLU A 73 -2.48 1.21 -16.77
N HIS A 74 -1.37 1.07 -17.49
CA HIS A 74 -0.12 1.73 -17.15
C HIS A 74 0.40 2.48 -18.37
N ALA A 75 0.50 3.81 -18.24
CA ALA A 75 1.01 4.71 -19.29
C ALA A 75 1.76 5.88 -18.65
N ASP A 76 2.87 6.31 -19.25
CA ASP A 76 3.65 7.48 -18.81
C ASP A 76 4.01 7.49 -17.31
N ASP A 77 4.44 6.34 -16.75
CA ASP A 77 4.73 6.14 -15.33
C ASP A 77 3.53 6.38 -14.39
N VAL A 78 2.30 6.37 -14.92
CA VAL A 78 1.05 6.48 -14.17
C VAL A 78 0.28 5.17 -14.28
N LEU A 79 -0.05 4.60 -13.12
CA LEU A 79 -0.93 3.45 -13.01
C LEU A 79 -2.35 3.94 -12.78
N GLN A 80 -3.24 3.63 -13.71
CA GLN A 80 -4.67 3.85 -13.59
C GLN A 80 -5.36 2.54 -13.24
N LEU A 81 -6.14 2.59 -12.16
CA LEU A 81 -6.91 1.47 -11.65
C LEU A 81 -8.40 1.81 -11.68
N THR A 82 -9.18 1.00 -12.37
CA THR A 82 -10.63 1.10 -12.37
C THR A 82 -11.22 -0.19 -11.82
N ILE A 83 -12.13 -0.05 -10.85
CA ILE A 83 -12.88 -1.16 -10.25
C ILE A 83 -14.35 -0.94 -10.61
N THR A 84 -15.00 -1.93 -11.19
CA THR A 84 -16.41 -1.86 -11.57
C THR A 84 -17.21 -3.00 -10.95
N ASP A 85 -18.50 -2.80 -10.70
CA ASP A 85 -19.42 -3.87 -10.32
C ASP A 85 -19.85 -4.70 -11.55
N ALA A 86 -20.71 -5.71 -11.30
CA ALA A 86 -21.25 -6.55 -12.36
C ALA A 86 -22.16 -5.79 -13.35
N ALA A 87 -22.63 -4.58 -13.00
CA ALA A 87 -23.41 -3.70 -13.86
C ALA A 87 -22.55 -2.68 -14.61
N GLY A 88 -21.23 -2.67 -14.39
CA GLY A 88 -20.28 -1.75 -15.01
C GLY A 88 -20.16 -0.38 -14.32
N HIS A 89 -20.77 -0.19 -13.15
CA HIS A 89 -20.61 1.05 -12.40
C HIS A 89 -19.28 1.08 -11.67
N ALA A 90 -18.64 2.25 -11.62
CA ALA A 90 -17.42 2.43 -10.85
C ALA A 90 -17.67 2.19 -9.35
N VAL A 91 -16.84 1.36 -8.74
CA VAL A 91 -16.92 1.01 -7.32
C VAL A 91 -15.83 1.72 -6.54
N ARG A 92 -16.19 2.21 -5.37
CA ARG A 92 -15.29 2.77 -4.36
C ARG A 92 -15.23 1.84 -3.16
N PRO A 93 -14.19 0.99 -3.05
CA PRO A 93 -14.04 0.14 -1.89
C PRO A 93 -13.78 0.97 -0.62
N ALA A 94 -14.13 0.40 0.53
CA ALA A 94 -13.86 1.01 1.84
C ALA A 94 -12.36 1.15 2.13
N SER A 95 -11.56 0.25 1.58
CA SER A 95 -10.09 0.31 1.60
C SER A 95 -9.52 -0.17 0.29
N LEU A 96 -8.42 0.43 -0.16
CA LEU A 96 -7.67 0.02 -1.35
C LEU A 96 -6.16 0.12 -1.07
N ALA A 97 -5.45 -0.97 -1.36
CA ALA A 97 -4.00 -1.04 -1.35
C ALA A 97 -3.52 -1.66 -2.66
N VAL A 98 -2.46 -1.09 -3.22
CA VAL A 98 -1.79 -1.62 -4.40
C VAL A 98 -0.31 -1.73 -4.12
N ALA A 99 0.24 -2.92 -4.36
CA ALA A 99 1.68 -3.18 -4.27
C ALA A 99 2.19 -3.64 -5.63
N MET A 100 3.39 -3.24 -5.98
CA MET A 100 4.12 -3.78 -7.13
C MET A 100 5.39 -4.45 -6.66
N GLY A 101 5.74 -5.57 -7.28
CA GLY A 101 6.91 -6.36 -6.91
C GLY A 101 7.41 -7.22 -8.06
N ARG A 102 8.55 -7.89 -7.86
CA ARG A 102 9.04 -8.88 -8.83
C ARG A 102 8.38 -10.22 -8.52
N PRO A 103 7.88 -10.96 -9.53
CA PRO A 103 7.11 -12.18 -9.28
C PRO A 103 7.90 -13.32 -8.59
N THR A 104 9.23 -13.25 -8.59
CA THR A 104 10.14 -14.24 -7.99
C THR A 104 10.96 -13.68 -6.82
N THR A 105 10.69 -12.44 -6.40
CA THR A 105 11.49 -11.76 -5.37
C THR A 105 10.67 -10.69 -4.67
N THR A 106 10.63 -10.72 -3.34
CA THR A 106 9.94 -9.72 -2.50
C THR A 106 10.79 -8.48 -2.22
N ARG A 107 12.04 -8.47 -2.68
CA ARG A 107 13.04 -7.42 -2.42
C ARG A 107 12.67 -6.06 -3.03
N ASP A 108 11.85 -6.07 -4.08
CA ASP A 108 11.44 -4.89 -4.82
C ASP A 108 9.97 -4.52 -4.58
N ASP A 109 9.33 -5.09 -3.55
CA ASP A 109 7.93 -4.82 -3.23
C ASP A 109 7.77 -3.36 -2.78
N ARG A 110 7.03 -2.57 -3.56
CA ARG A 110 6.73 -1.17 -3.31
C ARG A 110 5.22 -0.97 -3.30
N THR A 111 4.71 -0.38 -2.23
CA THR A 111 3.31 0.08 -2.18
C THR A 111 3.17 1.35 -3.01
N ILE A 112 2.12 1.39 -3.83
CA ILE A 112 1.78 2.52 -4.69
C ILE A 112 0.68 3.31 -4.01
N THR A 113 0.91 4.61 -3.83
CA THR A 113 -0.14 5.53 -3.40
C THR A 113 -0.98 5.90 -4.61
N LEU A 114 -2.23 5.46 -4.61
CA LEU A 114 -3.22 5.86 -5.59
C LEU A 114 -4.12 6.97 -5.03
N LEU A 115 -4.43 7.95 -5.87
CA LEU A 115 -5.38 9.03 -5.59
C LEU A 115 -6.68 8.75 -6.33
N GLU A 116 -7.81 9.07 -5.71
CA GLU A 116 -9.11 8.92 -6.35
C GLU A 116 -9.29 9.93 -7.48
N THR A 117 -9.83 9.47 -8.62
CA THR A 117 -10.15 10.29 -9.80
C THR A 117 -11.58 9.99 -10.26
N PRO A 118 -12.23 10.84 -11.09
CA PRO A 118 -13.57 10.56 -11.59
C PRO A 118 -13.72 9.20 -12.30
N GLY A 119 -12.65 8.68 -12.90
CA GLY A 119 -12.64 7.39 -13.63
C GLY A 119 -12.18 6.19 -12.81
N GLY A 120 -11.77 6.36 -11.55
CA GLY A 120 -11.09 5.30 -10.82
C GLY A 120 -10.12 5.83 -9.77
N TYR A 121 -8.91 5.30 -9.83
CA TYR A 121 -7.77 5.70 -9.03
C TYR A 121 -6.55 5.85 -9.94
N ALA A 122 -5.67 6.80 -9.65
CA ALA A 122 -4.43 7.01 -10.39
C ALA A 122 -3.28 7.34 -9.46
N GLY A 123 -2.08 6.84 -9.77
CA GLY A 123 -0.88 7.13 -8.99
C GLY A 123 0.38 6.89 -9.79
N VAL A 124 1.46 7.52 -9.35
CA VAL A 124 2.78 7.38 -9.99
C VAL A 124 3.34 6.00 -9.68
N ALA A 125 3.67 5.25 -10.72
CA ALA A 125 4.21 3.90 -10.65
C ALA A 125 5.31 3.74 -11.71
N VAL A 126 6.56 3.97 -11.30
CA VAL A 126 7.71 3.82 -12.19
C VAL A 126 8.17 2.37 -12.17
N PHE A 127 8.05 1.70 -13.32
CA PHE A 127 8.49 0.33 -13.51
C PHE A 127 9.81 0.30 -14.28
N ALA A 128 10.86 -0.27 -13.66
CA ALA A 128 12.08 -0.58 -14.41
C ALA A 128 11.80 -1.69 -15.45
N PRO A 129 12.60 -1.82 -16.52
CA PRO A 129 12.39 -2.90 -17.49
C PRO A 129 12.30 -4.29 -16.85
N GLY A 130 11.48 -5.16 -17.45
CA GLY A 130 11.28 -6.55 -17.04
C GLY A 130 9.87 -6.88 -16.55
N HIS A 131 9.75 -8.02 -15.90
CA HIS A 131 8.48 -8.58 -15.43
C HIS A 131 8.13 -8.07 -14.03
N TRP A 132 6.89 -7.61 -13.86
CA TRP A 132 6.36 -7.09 -12.61
C TRP A 132 5.04 -7.75 -12.28
N ARG A 133 4.76 -7.89 -10.99
CA ARG A 133 3.46 -8.27 -10.48
C ARG A 133 2.89 -7.10 -9.69
N VAL A 134 1.65 -6.75 -9.97
CA VAL A 134 0.86 -5.79 -9.22
C VAL A 134 -0.19 -6.55 -8.43
N GLU A 135 -0.14 -6.43 -7.11
CA GLU A 135 -1.13 -6.99 -6.19
C GLU A 135 -2.09 -5.90 -5.73
N ILE A 136 -3.39 -6.18 -5.88
CA ILE A 136 -4.48 -5.30 -5.52
C ILE A 136 -5.24 -5.96 -4.39
N ALA A 137 -5.36 -5.25 -3.28
CA ALA A 137 -6.13 -5.67 -2.12
C ALA A 137 -7.15 -4.56 -1.80
N ALA A 138 -8.42 -4.94 -1.78
CA ALA A 138 -9.52 -4.03 -1.49
C ALA A 138 -10.51 -4.67 -0.51
N SER A 139 -11.32 -3.85 0.15
CA SER A 139 -12.42 -4.32 0.98
C SER A 139 -13.71 -3.62 0.59
N ALA A 140 -14.79 -4.39 0.43
CA ALA A 140 -16.13 -3.86 0.27
C ALA A 140 -16.63 -3.20 1.56
N ALA A 141 -17.68 -2.38 1.44
CA ALA A 141 -18.27 -1.68 2.58
C ALA A 141 -18.84 -2.64 3.64
N ASP A 142 -19.21 -3.86 3.23
CA ASP A 142 -19.66 -4.95 4.11
C ASP A 142 -18.51 -5.74 4.76
N GLY A 143 -17.25 -5.36 4.46
CA GLY A 143 -16.05 -6.02 4.96
C GLY A 143 -15.56 -7.20 4.11
N THR A 144 -16.23 -7.53 2.99
CA THR A 144 -15.77 -8.60 2.10
C THR A 144 -14.44 -8.22 1.47
N ALA A 145 -13.43 -9.08 1.67
CA ALA A 145 -12.11 -8.89 1.09
C ALA A 145 -12.13 -9.21 -0.41
N PHE A 146 -11.40 -8.41 -1.18
CA PHE A 146 -11.16 -8.59 -2.60
C PHE A 146 -9.65 -8.56 -2.85
N ARG A 147 -9.12 -9.60 -3.49
CA ARG A 147 -7.71 -9.66 -3.89
C ARG A 147 -7.56 -10.10 -5.33
N GLN A 148 -6.73 -9.38 -6.09
CA GLN A 148 -6.39 -9.73 -7.47
C GLN A 148 -4.94 -9.37 -7.76
N SER A 149 -4.28 -10.18 -8.60
CA SER A 149 -2.92 -9.93 -9.06
C SER A 149 -2.90 -9.78 -10.58
N HIS A 150 -2.15 -8.80 -11.09
CA HIS A 150 -1.91 -8.59 -12.50
C HIS A 150 -0.41 -8.59 -12.79
N ASP A 151 -0.02 -9.27 -13.85
CA ASP A 151 1.36 -9.23 -14.32
C ASP A 151 1.51 -8.13 -15.40
N ILE A 152 2.57 -7.32 -15.28
CA ILE A 152 2.92 -6.25 -16.21
C ILE A 152 4.30 -6.54 -16.79
N TRP A 153 4.43 -6.41 -18.10
CA TRP A 153 5.70 -6.48 -18.80
C TRP A 153 6.12 -5.10 -19.28
N VAL A 154 7.34 -4.67 -18.93
CA VAL A 154 7.91 -3.39 -19.38
C VAL A 154 9.15 -3.65 -20.22
N ASP A 155 9.09 -3.26 -21.49
CA ASP A 155 10.21 -3.41 -22.40
C ASP A 155 11.32 -2.39 -22.12
N ALA A 156 12.56 -2.79 -22.36
CA ALA A 156 13.73 -1.92 -22.17
C ALA A 156 13.80 -0.72 -23.12
N LYS A 157 12.94 -0.67 -24.17
CA LYS A 157 12.91 0.41 -25.16
C LYS A 157 11.97 1.56 -24.81
N THR A 158 11.07 1.40 -23.85
CA THR A 158 10.11 2.42 -23.40
C THR A 158 10.55 3.16 -22.14
N ALA A 159 11.65 2.75 -21.50
CA ALA A 159 12.27 3.50 -20.41
C ALA A 159 12.91 4.77 -20.99
N LYS A 160 12.30 5.93 -20.71
CA LYS A 160 12.84 7.23 -21.09
C LYS A 160 14.22 7.43 -20.42
N PRO A 161 15.23 7.97 -21.13
CA PRO A 161 16.57 8.23 -20.58
C PRO A 161 16.57 9.29 -19.47
#